data_AF-A0A3M2RUB3-F1
#
_entry.id   AF-A0A3M2RUB3-F1
#
_cell.length_a   1.000
_cell.length_b   1.000
_cell.length_c   1.000
_cell.angle_alpha   90.00
_cell.angle_beta   90.00
_cell.angle_gamma   90.00
#
_symmetry.space_group_name_H-M   'P 1'
#
loop_
_entity.id
_entity.type
_entity.pdbx_description
1 polymer ?
#
loop_
_entity_poly.entity_id
_entity_poly.type
_entity_poly.pdbx_seq_one_letter_code
_entity_poly.pdbx_strand_id
1 'polypeptide(L)'
;IEVGRLAAHLLIQNDVTPHDKARYVLNGPENITGLQVVAMTEEVLGTRVEDVSFRDLSFIDHMAAAQTQESKNVILSIKYAPETAWEGKCTASTTSREVLQLAAPRNTPAEIFKAMLEG
;
A
#
# COMPACT_ATOMS: atom_id res chain seq x y z
N ILE A 1 11.52 2.25 4.73
CA ILE A 1 12.42 3.34 5.23
C ILE A 1 11.83 4.75 5.00
N GLU A 2 10.98 4.99 3.99
CA GLU A 2 10.46 6.33 3.67
C GLU A 2 9.74 7.06 4.82
N VAL A 3 8.90 6.35 5.60
CA VAL A 3 8.20 6.93 6.76
C VAL A 3 9.19 7.50 7.79
N GLY A 4 10.25 6.75 8.11
CA GLY A 4 11.27 7.19 9.05
C GLY A 4 12.06 8.40 8.53
N ARG A 5 12.31 8.45 7.22
CA ARG A 5 12.95 9.60 6.59
C ARG A 5 12.08 10.85 6.67
N LEU A 6 10.79 10.77 6.34
CA LEU A 6 9.86 11.89 6.51
C LEU A 6 9.80 12.36 7.97
N ALA A 7 9.67 11.42 8.91
CA ALA A 7 9.64 11.73 10.35
C ALA A 7 10.91 12.46 10.80
N ALA A 8 12.10 12.01 10.37
CA ALA A 8 13.35 12.68 10.70
C ALA A 8 13.40 14.12 10.17
N HIS A 9 12.88 14.38 8.96
CA HIS A 9 12.83 15.73 8.41
C HIS A 9 11.84 16.63 9.17
N LEU A 10 10.71 16.08 9.65
CA LEU A 10 9.76 16.82 10.49
C LEU A 10 10.36 17.15 11.87
N LEU A 11 11.07 16.20 12.49
CA LEU A 11 11.61 16.33 13.84
C LEU A 11 12.74 17.36 13.96
N ILE A 12 13.49 17.61 12.88
CA ILE A 12 14.65 18.53 12.90
C ILE A 12 14.27 19.97 12.50
N GLN A 13 13.02 20.24 12.13
CA GLN A 13 12.63 21.59 11.73
C GLN A 13 12.61 22.55 12.91
N ASN A 14 13.08 23.78 12.68
CA ASN A 14 13.04 24.85 13.67
C ASN A 14 11.63 25.40 13.90
N ASP A 15 10.78 25.41 12.87
CA ASP A 15 9.38 25.83 12.94
C ASP A 15 8.48 24.69 12.48
N VAL A 16 7.75 24.10 13.44
CA VAL A 16 6.82 22.99 13.19
C VAL A 16 5.37 23.46 13.08
N THR A 17 5.10 24.76 13.23
CA THR A 17 3.75 25.33 13.15
C THR A 17 3.00 24.94 11.88
N PRO A 18 3.62 24.88 10.67
CA PRO A 18 2.94 24.44 9.45
C PRO A 18 2.46 22.97 9.46
N HIS A 19 2.98 22.17 10.39
CA HIS A 19 2.72 20.74 10.50
C HIS A 19 1.69 20.40 11.58
N ASP A 20 1.29 21.35 12.44
CA ASP A 20 0.31 21.12 13.50
C ASP A 20 -1.04 20.70 12.90
N LYS A 21 -1.50 19.50 13.27
CA LYS A 21 -2.74 18.87 12.77
C LYS A 21 -2.79 18.72 11.24
N ALA A 22 -1.67 18.88 10.53
CA ALA A 22 -1.61 18.68 9.10
C ALA A 22 -1.78 17.19 8.77
N ARG A 23 -2.49 16.90 7.69
CA ARG A 23 -2.65 15.55 7.16
C ARG A 23 -1.74 15.37 5.95
N TYR A 24 -0.79 14.44 6.06
CA TYR A 24 0.09 14.05 4.96
C TYR A 24 -0.23 12.65 4.46
N VAL A 25 -0.35 12.54 3.14
CA VAL A 25 -0.38 11.26 2.42
C VAL A 25 1.04 10.99 1.94
N LEU A 26 1.61 9.85 2.37
CA LEU A 26 2.92 9.39 1.94
C LEU A 26 2.74 8.05 1.21
N ASN A 27 2.98 8.07 -0.09
CA ASN A 27 3.03 6.89 -0.96
C ASN A 27 4.43 6.79 -1.61
N GLY A 28 4.61 5.86 -2.54
CA GLY A 28 5.82 5.77 -3.35
C GLY A 28 6.03 6.99 -4.27
N PRO A 29 7.17 7.05 -4.97
CA PRO A 29 7.47 8.11 -5.94
C PRO A 29 6.59 8.03 -7.20
N GLU A 30 5.99 6.87 -7.47
CA GLU A 30 5.14 6.62 -8.63
C GLU A 30 3.92 5.78 -8.26
N ASN A 31 2.88 5.90 -9.07
CA ASN A 31 1.70 5.05 -8.96
C ASN A 31 1.95 3.69 -9.59
N ILE A 32 1.27 2.67 -9.07
CA ILE A 32 1.35 1.31 -9.59
C ILE A 32 -0.05 0.69 -9.75
N THR A 33 -0.19 -0.13 -10.76
CA THR A 33 -1.39 -0.94 -11.04
C THR A 33 -1.15 -2.40 -10.67
N GLY A 34 -2.23 -3.16 -10.45
CA GLY A 34 -2.12 -4.60 -10.22
C GLY A 34 -1.43 -5.34 -11.37
N LEU A 35 -1.60 -4.90 -12.62
CA LEU A 35 -0.91 -5.49 -13.78
C LEU A 35 0.60 -5.27 -13.75
N GLN A 36 1.05 -4.10 -13.28
CA GLN A 36 2.49 -3.84 -13.10
C GLN A 36 3.08 -4.72 -11.99
N VAL A 37 2.31 -5.03 -10.94
CA VAL A 37 2.74 -5.99 -9.90
C VAL A 37 2.89 -7.40 -10.48
N VAL A 38 1.95 -7.84 -11.32
CA VAL A 38 2.05 -9.13 -12.04
C VAL A 38 3.31 -9.14 -12.92
N ALA A 39 3.54 -8.08 -13.71
CA ALA A 39 4.70 -7.99 -14.59
C ALA A 39 6.03 -8.08 -13.83
N MET A 40 6.17 -7.37 -12.69
CA MET A 40 7.37 -7.49 -11.85
C MET A 40 7.57 -8.90 -11.29
N THR A 41 6.47 -9.60 -10.98
CA THR A 41 6.52 -10.98 -10.49
C THR A 41 6.97 -11.94 -11.60
N GLU A 42 6.41 -11.80 -12.81
CA GLU A 42 6.79 -12.60 -13.98
C GLU A 42 8.25 -12.40 -14.38
N GLU A 43 8.75 -11.15 -14.30
CA GLU A 43 10.16 -10.83 -14.57
C GLU A 43 11.10 -11.59 -13.63
N VAL A 44 10.79 -11.61 -12.33
CA VAL A 44 11.59 -12.35 -11.33
C VAL A 44 11.47 -13.87 -11.52
N LEU A 45 10.28 -14.38 -11.84
CA LEU A 45 10.06 -15.82 -12.04
C LEU A 45 10.66 -16.33 -13.35
N GLY A 46 10.86 -15.47 -14.34
CA GLY A 46 11.29 -15.86 -15.69
C GLY A 46 10.20 -16.63 -16.48
N THR A 47 8.96 -16.64 -15.98
CA THR A 47 7.81 -17.26 -16.62
C THR A 47 6.53 -16.47 -16.32
N ARG A 48 5.48 -16.71 -17.10
CA ARG A 48 4.19 -16.08 -16.89
C ARG A 48 3.46 -16.67 -15.70
N VAL A 49 2.69 -15.84 -15.01
CA VAL A 49 1.76 -16.30 -13.98
C VAL A 49 0.53 -16.87 -14.69
N GLU A 50 0.17 -18.11 -14.35
CA GLU A 50 -0.88 -18.84 -15.08
C GLU A 50 -2.30 -18.35 -14.74
N ASP A 51 -2.55 -18.02 -13.48
CA ASP A 51 -3.85 -17.58 -13.00
C ASP A 51 -3.73 -16.27 -12.19
N VAL A 52 -4.47 -15.25 -12.61
CA VAL A 52 -4.52 -13.94 -11.98
C VAL A 52 -5.97 -13.55 -11.79
N SER A 53 -6.43 -13.56 -10.54
CA SER A 53 -7.78 -13.14 -10.16
C SER A 53 -7.73 -11.81 -9.41
N PHE A 54 -8.23 -10.75 -10.05
CA PHE A 54 -8.46 -9.48 -9.37
C PHE A 54 -9.77 -9.53 -8.60
N ARG A 55 -9.81 -8.86 -7.43
CA ARG A 55 -10.96 -8.86 -6.50
C ARG A 55 -11.23 -10.22 -5.86
N ASP A 56 -10.24 -11.11 -5.82
CA ASP A 56 -10.35 -12.32 -5.03
C ASP A 56 -10.47 -11.98 -3.53
N LEU A 57 -11.45 -12.59 -2.87
CA LEU A 57 -11.73 -12.44 -1.45
C LEU A 57 -11.66 -13.78 -0.70
N SER A 58 -11.19 -14.84 -1.36
CA SER A 58 -11.13 -16.20 -0.80
C SER A 58 -10.32 -16.26 0.51
N PHE A 59 -9.27 -15.44 0.64
CA PHE A 59 -8.49 -15.31 1.87
C PHE A 59 -9.36 -14.99 3.10
N ILE A 60 -10.43 -14.20 2.94
CA ILE A 60 -11.34 -13.85 4.04
C ILE A 60 -12.14 -15.08 4.50
N ASP A 61 -12.52 -15.97 3.57
CA ASP A 61 -13.16 -17.25 3.92
C ASP A 61 -12.21 -18.14 4.71
N HIS A 62 -10.96 -18.24 4.27
CA HIS A 62 -9.93 -18.98 4.99
C HIS A 62 -9.68 -18.40 6.39
N MET A 63 -9.65 -17.07 6.53
CA MET A 63 -9.51 -16.38 7.81
C MET A 63 -10.70 -16.66 8.74
N ALA A 64 -11.94 -16.58 8.22
CA ALA A 64 -13.14 -16.89 8.99
C ALA A 64 -13.22 -18.36 9.41
N ALA A 65 -12.68 -19.27 8.59
CA ALA A 65 -12.64 -20.70 8.89
C ALA A 65 -11.56 -21.06 9.93
N ALA A 66 -10.39 -20.43 9.86
CA ALA A 66 -9.26 -20.68 10.75
C ALA A 66 -9.47 -20.12 12.17
N GLN A 67 -10.28 -19.07 12.29
CA GLN A 67 -10.48 -18.40 13.56
C GLN A 67 -11.55 -19.10 14.42
N THR A 68 -11.17 -19.40 15.66
CA THR A 68 -12.03 -20.12 16.63
C THR A 68 -12.53 -19.22 17.76
N GLN A 69 -11.89 -18.07 18.00
CA GLN A 69 -12.18 -17.19 19.14
C GLN A 69 -12.90 -15.89 18.76
N GLU A 70 -12.95 -15.54 17.48
CA GLU A 70 -13.58 -14.30 17.00
C GLU A 70 -14.90 -14.56 16.27
N SER A 71 -15.70 -13.51 16.13
CA SER A 71 -16.97 -13.60 15.41
C SER A 71 -16.74 -13.75 13.92
N LYS A 72 -17.11 -14.93 13.39
CA LYS A 72 -17.05 -15.23 11.94
C LYS A 72 -17.83 -14.21 11.11
N ASN A 73 -18.97 -13.75 11.60
CA ASN A 73 -19.80 -12.78 10.89
C ASN A 73 -19.09 -11.42 10.75
N VAL A 74 -18.35 -11.01 11.79
CA VAL A 74 -17.55 -9.78 11.75
C VAL A 74 -16.42 -9.92 10.74
N ILE A 75 -15.71 -11.06 10.73
CA ILE A 75 -14.67 -11.33 9.75
C ILE A 75 -15.22 -11.31 8.32
N LEU A 76 -16.32 -12.03 8.07
CA LEU A 76 -16.93 -12.10 6.75
C LEU A 76 -17.45 -10.74 6.26
N SER A 77 -17.80 -9.82 7.18
CA SER A 77 -18.21 -8.47 6.80
C SER A 77 -17.12 -7.67 6.07
N ILE A 78 -15.84 -8.05 6.22
CA ILE A 78 -14.71 -7.42 5.51
C ILE A 78 -14.89 -7.51 3.98
N LYS A 79 -15.62 -8.52 3.49
CA LYS A 79 -15.91 -8.69 2.06
C LYS A 79 -16.65 -7.50 1.43
N TYR A 80 -17.38 -6.73 2.22
CA TYR A 80 -18.10 -5.54 1.75
C TYR A 80 -17.22 -4.27 1.74
N ALA A 81 -16.14 -4.23 2.54
CA ALA A 81 -15.26 -3.07 2.61
C ALA A 81 -14.65 -2.63 1.26
N PRO A 82 -14.19 -3.53 0.36
CA PRO A 82 -13.58 -3.11 -0.89
C PRO A 82 -14.59 -2.62 -1.95
N GLU A 83 -15.91 -2.80 -1.78
CA GLU A 83 -16.91 -2.40 -2.78
C GLU A 83 -16.79 -0.92 -3.14
N THR A 84 -16.68 -0.04 -2.15
CA THR A 84 -16.53 1.41 -2.35
C THR A 84 -15.26 1.74 -3.15
N ALA A 85 -14.18 1.00 -2.93
CA ALA A 85 -12.94 1.18 -3.69
C ALA A 85 -13.09 0.71 -5.14
N TRP A 86 -13.75 -0.42 -5.38
CA TRP A 86 -14.00 -0.96 -6.72
C TRP A 86 -14.95 -0.11 -7.55
N GLU A 87 -15.88 0.58 -6.90
CA GLU A 87 -16.76 1.57 -7.53
C GLU A 87 -16.01 2.89 -7.86
N GLY A 88 -14.73 3.00 -7.51
CA GLY A 88 -13.94 4.22 -7.73
C GLY A 88 -14.34 5.39 -6.83
N LYS A 89 -15.10 5.12 -5.76
CA LYS A 89 -15.53 6.15 -4.79
C LYS A 89 -14.44 6.48 -3.76
N CYS A 90 -13.41 5.65 -3.66
CA CYS A 90 -12.21 5.96 -2.88
C CYS A 90 -11.24 6.83 -3.70
N THR A 91 -10.67 7.87 -3.06
CA THR A 91 -9.63 8.69 -3.70
C THR A 91 -8.31 7.93 -3.74
N ALA A 92 -7.76 7.72 -4.94
CA ALA A 92 -6.37 7.32 -5.12
C ALA A 92 -5.48 8.55 -4.91
N SER A 93 -5.15 8.85 -3.65
CA SER A 93 -4.32 9.99 -3.31
C SER A 93 -2.85 9.64 -3.55
N THR A 94 -2.12 10.45 -4.32
CA THR A 94 -0.67 10.35 -4.44
C THR A 94 0.02 10.96 -3.22
N THR A 95 1.35 10.87 -3.16
CA THR A 95 2.15 11.55 -2.15
C THR A 95 1.86 13.05 -2.14
N SER A 96 1.56 13.61 -0.96
CA SER A 96 1.23 15.02 -0.78
C SER A 96 2.38 15.92 -1.24
N ARG A 97 2.05 17.11 -1.77
CA ARG A 97 3.05 18.06 -2.27
C ARG A 97 4.05 18.47 -1.19
N GLU A 98 3.58 18.66 0.03
CA GLU A 98 4.37 19.02 1.20
C GLU A 98 5.38 17.92 1.53
N VAL A 99 4.97 16.65 1.41
CA VAL A 99 5.85 15.49 1.57
C VAL A 99 6.89 15.45 0.45
N LEU A 100 6.51 15.73 -0.80
CA LEU A 100 7.46 15.81 -1.92
C LEU A 100 8.51 16.91 -1.70
N GLN A 101 8.10 18.05 -1.15
CA GLN A 101 9.01 19.16 -0.85
C GLN A 101 9.91 18.86 0.35
N LEU A 102 9.39 18.19 1.37
CA LEU A 102 10.11 17.92 2.61
C LEU A 102 11.04 16.70 2.50
N ALA A 103 10.51 15.60 1.99
CA ALA A 103 11.21 14.32 1.91
C ALA A 103 10.59 13.45 0.80
N ALA A 104 10.80 13.83 -0.46
CA ALA A 104 10.34 13.05 -1.62
C ALA A 104 10.76 11.57 -1.49
N PRO A 105 9.81 10.61 -1.58
CA PRO A 105 10.11 9.18 -1.63
C PRO A 105 11.09 8.86 -2.75
N ARG A 106 12.00 7.90 -2.54
CA ARG A 106 13.04 7.56 -3.52
C ARG A 106 12.88 6.17 -4.10
N ASN A 107 12.46 5.21 -3.29
CA ASN A 107 12.41 3.82 -3.72
C ASN A 107 11.16 3.57 -4.55
N THR A 108 11.35 3.13 -5.78
CA THR A 108 10.29 2.68 -6.68
C THR A 108 9.69 1.36 -6.19
N PRO A 109 8.46 1.02 -6.62
CA PRO A 109 7.88 -0.30 -6.38
C PRO A 109 8.80 -1.45 -6.80
N ALA A 110 9.49 -1.33 -7.93
CA ALA A 110 10.41 -2.38 -8.43
C ALA A 110 11.63 -2.57 -7.52
N GLU A 111 12.23 -1.47 -7.05
CA GLU A 111 13.37 -1.53 -6.12
C GLU A 111 12.97 -2.14 -4.77
N ILE A 112 11.81 -1.76 -4.23
CA ILE A 112 11.29 -2.35 -2.99
C ILE A 112 10.97 -3.83 -3.18
N PHE A 113 10.31 -4.19 -4.29
CA PHE A 113 9.98 -5.57 -4.59
C PHE A 113 11.24 -6.45 -4.65
N LYS A 114 12.28 -5.98 -5.34
CA LYS A 114 13.58 -6.67 -5.39
C LYS A 114 14.22 -6.79 -4.01
N ALA A 115 14.26 -5.71 -3.23
CA ALA A 115 14.83 -5.74 -1.88
C ALA A 115 14.09 -6.74 -0.96
N MET A 116 12.77 -6.85 -1.09
CA MET A 116 11.97 -7.84 -0.32
C MET A 116 12.31 -9.29 -0.66
N LEU A 117 12.79 -9.56 -1.87
CA LEU A 117 13.20 -10.91 -2.29
C LEU A 117 14.62 -11.25 -1.82
N GLU A 118 15.47 -10.25 -1.64
CA GLU A 118 16.88 -10.42 -1.26
C GLU A 118 17.08 -10.64 0.25
N GLY A 119 16.12 -10.25 1.09
CA GLY A 119 16.13 -10.46 2.55
C GLY A 119 16.79 -9.34 3.34
#